data_AF-A0A1H8KV89-F1
#
_entry.id   AF-A0A1H8KV89-F1
#
_cell.length_a   1.000
_cell.length_b   1.000
_cell.length_c   1.000
_cell.angle_alpha   90.00
_cell.angle_beta   90.00
_cell.angle_gamma   90.00
#
_symmetry.space_group_name_H-M   'P 1'
#
loop_
_entity.id
_entity.type
_entity.pdbx_description
1 polymer ?
#
loop_
_entity_poly.entity_id
_entity_poly.type
_entity_poly.pdbx_seq_one_letter_code
_entity_poly.pdbx_strand_id
1 'polypeptide(L)' 'MATGGPAPDASATGRHTVLLDWAFVGEGGVGEDIANLIPDCVSDGRMPAALLPEISESVVTGYLRGLRRDGHRVDEQTLS' A
#
# COMPACT_ATOMS: atom_id res chain seq x y z
N MET A 1 37.21 18.09 24.96
CA MET A 1 36.17 18.82 24.22
C MET A 1 35.60 17.88 23.17
N ALA A 2 34.39 17.37 23.36
CA ALA A 2 33.67 16.56 22.39
C ALA A 2 32.60 17.45 21.73
N THR A 3 32.66 17.62 20.41
CA THR A 3 31.63 18.31 19.63
C THR A 3 30.46 17.35 19.43
N GLY A 4 29.34 17.60 20.11
CA GLY A 4 28.09 16.89 19.86
C GLY A 4 27.63 17.18 18.43
N GLY A 5 27.60 16.15 17.58
CA GLY A 5 26.91 16.21 16.30
C GLY A 5 25.42 16.53 16.52
N PRO A 6 24.73 17.09 15.52
CA PRO A 6 23.31 17.42 15.67
C PRO A 6 22.54 16.16 16.06
N ALA A 7 21.71 16.29 17.10
CA ALA A 7 20.73 15.25 17.42
C ALA A 7 19.89 14.97 16.18
N PRO A 8 19.56 13.70 15.87
CA PRO A 8 18.69 13.39 14.76
C PRO A 8 17.40 14.20 14.91
N ASP A 9 17.02 14.85 13.81
CA ASP A 9 15.77 15.59 13.67
C ASP A 9 14.60 14.70 14.12
N ALA A 10 14.04 15.01 15.28
CA ALA A 10 12.90 14.32 15.86
C ALA A 10 11.54 14.71 15.22
N SER A 11 11.53 15.53 14.16
CA SER A 11 10.32 16.11 13.57
C SER A 11 9.77 15.39 12.33
N ALA A 12 10.39 14.29 11.89
CA ALA A 12 9.82 13.41 10.87
C ALA A 12 9.33 12.10 11.49
N THR A 13 8.40 12.13 12.45
CA THR A 13 7.62 10.91 12.74
C THR A 13 6.56 10.74 11.64
N GLY A 14 7.01 10.52 10.40
CA GLY A 14 6.15 10.12 9.31
C GLY A 14 5.42 8.84 9.69
N ARG A 15 4.13 8.75 9.34
CA ARG A 15 3.45 7.45 9.43
C ARG A 15 4.10 6.52 8.41
N HIS A 16 4.80 5.51 8.92
CA HIS A 16 5.36 4.43 8.12
C HIS A 16 4.49 3.19 8.28
N THR A 17 4.17 2.55 7.17
CA THR A 17 3.48 1.26 7.13
C THR A 17 4.50 0.17 6.83
N VAL A 18 4.42 -0.96 7.53
CA VAL A 18 5.24 -2.15 7.30
C VAL A 18 4.32 -3.32 6.99
N LEU A 19 4.62 -4.07 5.93
CA LEU A 19 3.96 -5.33 5.60
C LEU A 19 4.67 -6.48 6.33
N LEU A 20 3.88 -7.31 7.02
CA LEU A 20 4.33 -8.44 7.82
C LEU A 20 3.63 -9.72 7.31
N ASP A 21 3.98 -10.88 7.89
CA ASP A 21 3.33 -12.18 7.63
C ASP A 21 3.39 -12.64 6.16
N TRP A 22 4.60 -12.66 5.60
CA TRP A 22 4.91 -13.09 4.23
C TRP A 22 4.77 -14.61 3.97
N ALA A 23 4.00 -15.34 4.76
CA ALA A 23 3.87 -16.79 4.63
C ALA A 23 3.22 -17.23 3.30
N PHE A 24 2.44 -16.35 2.67
CA PHE A 24 1.75 -16.59 1.40
C PHE A 24 2.32 -15.79 0.21
N VAL A 25 3.54 -15.26 0.34
CA VAL A 25 4.19 -14.57 -0.78
C VAL A 25 4.61 -15.58 -1.86
N GLY A 26 4.41 -15.23 -3.12
CA GLY A 26 4.75 -16.07 -4.26
C GLY A 26 4.68 -15.33 -5.59
N GLU A 27 4.92 -16.05 -6.68
CA GLU A 27 4.60 -15.54 -8.02
C GLU A 27 3.09 -15.43 -8.18
N GLY A 28 2.63 -14.26 -8.62
CA GLY A 28 1.20 -13.95 -8.75
C GLY A 28 0.95 -12.80 -9.72
N GLY A 29 -0.33 -12.52 -9.95
CA GLY A 29 -0.73 -11.37 -10.74
C GLY A 29 -0.34 -10.07 -10.03
N VAL A 30 0.10 -9.05 -10.78
CA VAL A 30 0.49 -7.77 -10.16
C VAL A 30 -0.68 -7.12 -9.40
N GLY A 31 -1.92 -7.34 -9.83
CA GLY A 31 -3.11 -6.86 -9.13
C GLY A 31 -3.60 -7.74 -7.98
N GLU A 32 -3.01 -8.92 -7.76
CA GLU A 32 -3.57 -9.94 -6.87
C GLU A 32 -3.67 -9.49 -5.41
N ASP A 33 -2.66 -8.78 -4.90
CA ASP A 33 -2.67 -8.25 -3.53
C ASP A 33 -3.83 -7.26 -3.31
N ILE A 34 -4.02 -6.30 -4.24
CA ILE A 34 -5.07 -5.29 -4.11
C ILE A 34 -6.46 -5.86 -4.41
N ALA A 35 -6.54 -6.88 -5.27
CA ALA A 35 -7.78 -7.58 -5.59
C ALA A 35 -8.32 -8.37 -4.38
N ASN A 36 -7.45 -8.87 -3.50
CA ASN A 36 -7.85 -9.45 -2.22
C ASN A 36 -8.17 -8.36 -1.17
N LEU A 37 -7.33 -7.32 -1.06
CA LEU A 37 -7.50 -6.27 -0.07
C LEU A 37 -8.84 -5.52 -0.17
N ILE A 38 -9.28 -5.16 -1.39
CA ILE A 38 -10.49 -4.34 -1.61
C ILE A 38 -11.77 -5.00 -1.06
N PRO A 39 -12.12 -6.26 -1.45
CA PRO A 39 -13.29 -6.92 -0.90
C PRO A 39 -13.14 -7.23 0.60
N ASP A 40 -11.94 -7.61 1.06
CA ASP A 40 -11.69 -7.97 2.46
C ASP A 40 -11.93 -6.82 3.42
N CYS A 41 -11.61 -5.59 3.02
CA CYS A 41 -11.94 -4.39 3.81
C CYS A 41 -13.44 -4.28 4.15
N VAL A 42 -14.31 -4.88 3.34
CA VAL A 42 -15.77 -4.82 3.50
C VAL A 42 -16.35 -6.12 4.05
N SER A 43 -15.94 -7.27 3.53
CA SER A 43 -16.42 -8.59 4.01
C SER A 43 -16.04 -8.85 5.46
N ASP A 44 -14.88 -8.35 5.91
CA ASP A 44 -14.45 -8.42 7.32
C ASP A 44 -15.12 -7.36 8.22
N GLY A 45 -16.00 -6.52 7.67
CA GLY A 45 -16.69 -5.46 8.40
C GLY A 45 -15.80 -4.30 8.85
N ARG A 46 -14.62 -4.13 8.25
CA ARG A 46 -13.69 -3.02 8.57
C ARG A 46 -14.18 -1.69 8.01
N MET A 47 -14.90 -1.72 6.89
CA MET A 47 -15.45 -0.55 6.21
C MET A 47 -16.89 -0.82 5.73
N PRO A 48 -17.75 0.21 5.64
CA PRO A 48 -19.08 0.08 5.06
C PRO A 48 -19.02 -0.35 3.59
N ALA A 49 -19.89 -1.30 3.20
CA ALA A 49 -19.98 -1.79 1.82
C ALA A 49 -20.31 -0.70 0.79
N ALA A 50 -21.00 0.37 1.20
CA ALA A 50 -21.29 1.51 0.35
C ALA A 50 -20.02 2.23 -0.15
N LEU A 51 -18.88 2.07 0.53
CA LEU A 51 -17.61 2.69 0.15
C LEU A 51 -16.82 1.85 -0.88
N LEU A 52 -17.29 0.67 -1.28
CA LEU A 52 -16.56 -0.20 -2.22
C LEU A 52 -16.04 0.53 -3.48
N PRO A 53 -16.83 1.38 -4.17
CA PRO A 53 -16.32 2.10 -5.33
C PRO A 53 -15.15 3.04 -4.99
N GLU A 54 -15.26 3.78 -3.89
CA GLU A 54 -14.25 4.75 -3.45
C GLU A 54 -12.98 4.07 -2.94
N ILE A 55 -13.13 2.94 -2.23
CA ILE A 55 -12.03 2.08 -1.79
C ILE A 55 -11.27 1.57 -3.01
N SER A 56 -11.99 1.01 -3.99
CA SER A 56 -11.39 0.47 -5.21
C SER A 56 -10.58 1.53 -5.97
N GLU A 57 -11.18 2.69 -6.23
CA GLU A 57 -10.50 3.81 -6.91
C GLU A 57 -9.25 4.27 -6.14
N SER A 58 -9.38 4.44 -4.82
CA SER A 58 -8.28 4.91 -3.97
C SER A 58 -7.12 3.91 -3.91
N VAL A 59 -7.42 2.63 -3.75
CA VAL A 59 -6.42 1.56 -3.67
C VAL A 59 -5.70 1.41 -5.01
N VAL A 60 -6.42 1.34 -6.13
CA VAL A 60 -5.82 1.21 -7.47
C VAL A 60 -4.94 2.42 -7.79
N THR A 61 -5.43 3.63 -7.54
CA THR A 61 -4.67 4.87 -7.77
C THR A 61 -3.40 4.92 -6.92
N GLY A 62 -3.51 4.57 -5.64
CA GLY A 62 -2.37 4.53 -4.71
C GLY A 62 -1.33 3.48 -5.11
N TYR A 63 -1.79 2.29 -5.50
CA TYR A 63 -0.95 1.17 -5.91
C TYR A 63 -0.14 1.51 -7.17
N LEU A 64 -0.81 2.00 -8.21
CA LEU A 64 -0.18 2.47 -9.44
C LEU A 64 0.80 3.62 -9.18
N ARG A 65 0.47 4.56 -8.30
CA ARG A 65 1.37 5.65 -7.92
C ARG A 65 2.64 5.12 -7.25
N GLY A 66 2.50 4.12 -6.37
CA GLY A 66 3.62 3.45 -5.69
C GLY A 66 4.54 2.75 -6.69
N LEU A 67 3.98 1.91 -7.56
CA LEU A 67 4.73 1.22 -8.61
C LEU A 67 5.50 2.19 -9.51
N ARG A 68 4.83 3.25 -9.97
CA ARG A 68 5.44 4.28 -10.83
C ARG A 68 6.59 5.01 -10.13
N ARG A 69 6.46 5.30 -8.83
CA ARG A 69 7.51 5.93 -8.04
C ARG A 69 8.78 5.07 -7.97
N ASP A 70 8.61 3.76 -7.90
CA ASP A 70 9.72 2.80 -7.81
C ASP A 70 10.19 2.32 -9.19
N GLY A 71 9.71 2.95 -10.28
CA GLY A 71 10.16 2.72 -11.65
C GLY A 71 9.41 1.61 -12.41
N HIS A 72 8.40 1.00 -11.80
CA HIS A 72 7.58 -0.03 -12.43
C HIS A 72 6.41 0.59 -13.20
N ARG A 73 6.16 0.10 -14.42
CA ARG A 73 4.98 0.45 -15.21
C ARG A 73 4.19 -0.83 -15.49
N VAL A 74 2.92 -0.77 -15.16
CA VAL A 74 1.99 -1.89 -15.27
C VAL A 74 0.83 -1.41 -16.13
N ASP A 75 0.36 -2.26 -17.04
CA ASP A 75 -0.86 -2.00 -17.79
C ASP A 75 -2.05 -2.12 -16.83
N GLU A 76 -2.88 -1.10 -16.75
CA GLU A 76 -4.03 -1.07 -15.85
C GLU A 76 -5.03 -2.19 -16.18
N GLN A 77 -5.02 -2.70 -17.42
CA GLN A 77 -5.80 -3.88 -17.82
C GLN A 77 -5.34 -5.19 -17.17
N THR A 78 -4.13 -5.21 -16.59
CA THR A 78 -3.60 -6.39 -15.89
C THR A 78 -3.91 -6.38 -14.39
N LEU A 79 -4.63 -5.37 -13.90
CA LEU A 79 -5.08 -5.26 -12.51
C LEU A 79 -6.51 -5.78 -12.27
N SER A 80 -7.24 -6.13 -13.34
CA SER A 80 -8.60 -6.69 -13.32
C SER A 80 -8.59 -8.20 -13.54
#